data_AF-A0A966XT54-F1
#
_entry.id   AF-A0A966XT54-F1
#
_cell.length_a   1.000
_cell.length_b   1.000
_cell.length_c   1.000
_cell.angle_alpha   90.00
_cell.angle_beta   90.00
_cell.angle_gamma   90.00
#
_symmetry.space_group_name_H-M   'P 1'
#
loop_
_entity.id
_entity.type
_entity.pdbx_description
1 polymer ?
#
loop_
_entity_poly.entity_id
_entity_poly.type
_entity_poly.pdbx_seq_one_letter_code
_entity_poly.pdbx_strand_id
1 'polypeptide(L)' 'YKLVHITGSTEGQLFDLQQDPGELHNLWEDPAHHADRLRLLHLILEWRMQSSVQTMALMASAR' A
#
# COMPACT_ATOMS: atom_id res chain seq x y z
N TYR A 1 -3.47 4.99 9.47
CA TYR A 1 -3.84 3.81 8.66
C TYR A 1 -2.61 3.04 8.17
N LYS A 2 -2.71 1.72 8.17
CA LYS A 2 -1.75 0.75 7.60
C LYS A 2 -2.46 -0.10 6.56
N LEU A 3 -1.82 -0.35 5.42
CA LEU A 3 -2.36 -1.19 4.35
C LEU A 3 -1.40 -2.35 4.04
N VAL A 4 -1.96 -3.54 3.91
CA VAL A 4 -1.27 -4.74 3.42
C VAL A 4 -1.91 -5.16 2.10
N HIS A 5 -1.14 -5.09 1.02
CA HIS A 5 -1.56 -5.52 -0.31
C HIS A 5 -0.94 -6.88 -0.66
N ILE A 6 -1.78 -7.85 -1.03
CA ILE A 6 -1.36 -9.18 -1.47
C ILE A 6 -1.28 -9.18 -3.00
N THR A 7 -0.09 -9.37 -3.55
CA THR A 7 0.11 -9.36 -5.00
C THR A 7 -0.62 -10.54 -5.65
N GLY A 8 -1.45 -10.26 -6.66
CA GLY A 8 -2.26 -11.26 -7.36
C GLY A 8 -3.57 -11.62 -6.66
N SER A 9 -3.92 -10.95 -5.57
CA SER A 9 -5.22 -11.08 -4.90
C SER A 9 -5.99 -9.76 -4.88
N THR A 10 -7.31 -9.85 -4.87
CA THR A 10 -8.22 -8.73 -4.58
C THR A 10 -8.41 -8.51 -3.08
N GLU A 11 -7.92 -9.44 -2.26
CA GLU A 11 -7.94 -9.34 -0.81
C GLU A 11 -6.75 -8.53 -0.28
N GLY A 12 -6.91 -8.03 0.93
CA GLY A 12 -5.90 -7.25 1.61
C GLY A 12 -6.31 -6.94 3.04
N GLN A 13 -5.51 -6.11 3.69
CA GLN A 13 -5.79 -5.65 5.04
C GLN A 13 -5.66 -4.14 5.14
N LEU A 14 -6.57 -3.51 5.87
CA LEU A 14 -6.55 -2.09 6.18
C LEU A 14 -6.80 -1.92 7.68
N PHE A 15 -5.91 -1.23 8.37
CA PHE A 15 -6.03 -0.98 9.81
C PHE A 15 -5.98 0.51 10.09
N ASP A 16 -6.91 1.03 10.90
CA ASP A 16 -6.76 2.37 11.46
C ASP A 16 -5.92 2.32 12.73
N LEU A 17 -4.61 2.55 12.60
CA LEU A 17 -3.70 2.56 13.75
C LEU A 17 -4.03 3.61 14.83
N GLN A 18 -4.85 4.63 14.54
CA GLN A 18 -5.25 5.60 15.57
C GLN A 18 -6.33 5.03 16.49
N GLN A 19 -7.29 4.29 15.92
CA GLN A 19 -8.39 3.68 16.67
C GLN A 19 -8.09 2.24 17.10
N ASP A 20 -7.26 1.56 16.34
CA ASP A 20 -6.89 0.16 16.49
C ASP A 20 -5.36 -0.02 16.34
N PRO A 21 -4.58 0.46 17.33
CA PRO A 21 -3.12 0.30 17.33
C PRO A 21 -2.69 -1.17 17.41
N GLY A 22 -3.60 -2.08 17.81
CA GLY A 22 -3.37 -3.52 17.87
C GLY A 22 -3.60 -4.26 16.55
N GLU A 23 -4.07 -3.58 15.51
CA GLU A 23 -4.38 -4.18 14.19
C GLU A 23 -5.33 -5.39 14.27
N LEU A 24 -6.30 -5.32 15.19
CA LEU A 24 -7.27 -6.39 15.43
C LEU A 24 -8.48 -6.32 14.48
N HIS A 25 -8.74 -5.16 13.88
CA HIS A 25 -9.93 -4.89 13.06
C HIS A 25 -9.53 -4.60 11.61
N ASN A 26 -9.72 -5.59 10.74
CA ASN A 26 -9.49 -5.41 9.30
C ASN A 26 -10.67 -4.65 8.66
N LEU A 27 -10.40 -3.44 8.19
CA LEU A 27 -11.34 -2.55 7.51
C LEU A 27 -11.32 -2.70 5.97
N TRP A 28 -10.66 -3.74 5.43
CA TRP A 28 -10.47 -3.90 3.99
C TRP A 28 -11.78 -3.91 3.19
N GLU A 29 -12.79 -4.59 3.69
CA GLU A 29 -14.10 -4.71 3.03
C GLU A 29 -15.11 -3.65 3.47
N ASP A 30 -14.75 -2.78 4.42
CA ASP A 30 -15.64 -1.75 4.91
C ASP A 30 -15.75 -0.60 3.88
N PRO A 31 -16.94 -0.37 3.29
CA PRO A 31 -17.14 0.69 2.31
C PRO A 31 -16.90 2.09 2.89
N ALA A 32 -17.06 2.30 4.21
CA ALA A 32 -16.76 3.57 4.85
C ALA A 32 -15.27 3.95 4.74
N HIS A 33 -14.40 2.95 4.66
CA HIS A 33 -12.95 3.11 4.58
C HIS A 33 -12.40 2.98 3.15
N HIS A 34 -13.27 2.96 2.15
CA HIS A 34 -12.88 2.80 0.74
C HIS A 34 -11.93 3.90 0.25
N ALA A 35 -12.18 5.15 0.67
CA ALA A 35 -11.35 6.30 0.29
C ALA A 35 -9.93 6.17 0.85
N ASP A 36 -9.78 5.78 2.11
CA ASP A 36 -8.49 5.54 2.74
C ASP A 36 -7.75 4.36 2.12
N ARG A 37 -8.48 3.27 1.81
CA ARG A 37 -7.94 2.13 1.07
C ARG A 37 -7.35 2.56 -0.26
N LEU A 38 -8.11 3.32 -1.06
CA LEU A 38 -7.67 3.81 -2.37
C LEU A 38 -6.46 4.75 -2.25
N ARG A 39 -6.47 5.66 -1.28
CA ARG A 39 -5.37 6.59 -1.04
C ARG A 39 -4.06 5.84 -0.75
N LEU A 40 -4.10 4.83 0.11
CA LEU A 40 -2.92 4.04 0.48
C LEU A 40 -2.44 3.13 -0.66
N LEU A 41 -3.37 2.53 -1.42
CA LEU A 41 -3.02 1.78 -2.63
C LEU A 41 -2.30 2.67 -3.64
N HIS A 42 -2.81 3.89 -3.87
CA HIS A 42 -2.17 4.86 -4.76
C HIS A 42 -0.75 5.18 -4.31
N LEU A 43 -0.56 5.49 -3.02
CA LEU A 43 0.76 5.78 -2.44
C LEU A 43 1.76 4.63 -2.62
N ILE A 44 1.34 3.38 -2.40
CA ILE A 44 2.22 2.21 -2.59
C ILE A 44 2.56 2.02 -4.07
N LEU A 45 1.61 2.23 -4.98
CA LEU A 45 1.85 2.14 -6.42
C LEU A 45 2.83 3.21 -6.90
N GLU A 46 2.66 4.47 -6.48
CA GLU A 46 3.60 5.55 -6.79
C GLU A 46 5.00 5.22 -6.29
N TRP A 47 5.12 4.80 -5.03
CA TRP A 47 6.40 4.42 -4.45
C TRP A 47 7.07 3.26 -5.20
N ARG A 48 6.29 2.24 -5.60
CA ARG A 48 6.80 1.11 -6.40
C ARG A 48 7.33 1.58 -7.76
N MET A 49 6.59 2.43 -8.47
CA MET A 49 7.02 2.96 -9.77
C MET A 49 8.32 3.77 -9.63
N GLN A 50 8.39 4.66 -8.64
CA GLN A 50 9.58 5.49 -8.39
C GLN A 50 10.80 4.62 -8.05
N SER A 51 10.62 3.59 -7.22
CA SER A 51 11.70 2.67 -6.84
C SER A 51 12.24 1.89 -8.04
N SER A 52 11.35 1.45 -8.95
CA SER A 52 11.74 0.78 -10.19
C SER A 52 12.55 1.71 -11.10
N VAL A 53 12.13 2.97 -11.26
CA VAL A 53 12.87 3.97 -12.05
C VAL A 53 14.26 4.23 -11.46
N GLN A 54 14.36 4.39 -10.15
CA GLN A 54 15.65 4.59 -9.47
C GLN A 54 16.58 3.38 -9.66
N THR A 55 16.05 2.17 -9.55
CA THR A 55 16.82 0.93 -9.75
C THR A 55 17.36 0.85 -11.18
N MET A 56 16.52 1.15 -12.19
CA MET A 56 16.96 1.18 -13.59
C MET A 56 18.05 2.23 -13.83
N ALA A 57 17.91 3.42 -13.26
CA ALA A 57 18.91 4.48 -13.40
C ALA A 57 20.27 4.06 -12.80
N LEU A 58 20.26 3.42 -11.63
CA LEU A 58 21.48 2.89 -11.00
C LEU A 58 22.16 1.85 -11.90
N MET A 59 21.39 0.88 -12.43
CA MET A 59 21.91 -0.14 -13.34
C MET A 59 22.47 0.45 -14.64
N ALA A 60 21.85 1.49 -15.19
CA ALA A 60 22.33 2.17 -16.39
C ALA A 60 23.64 2.93 -16.14
N SER A 61 23.82 3.53 -14.96
CA SER A 61 25.02 4.29 -14.58
C SER A 61 26.24 3.42 -14.25
N ALA A 62 26.04 2.11 -14.03
CA ALA A 62 27.10 1.15 -13.72
C ALA A 62 27.75 0.53 -14.98
N ARG A 63 27.39 1.00 -16.17
CA ARG A 63 27.98 0.62 -17.47
C ARG A 63 28.86 1.73 -18.00
#